data_AF-A0A0W1EYY0-F1
#
_entry.id   AF-A0A0W1EYY0-F1
#
_cell.length_a   1.000
_cell.length_b   1.000
_cell.length_c   1.000
_cell.angle_alpha   90.00
_cell.angle_beta   90.00
_cell.angle_gamma   90.00
#
_symmetry.space_group_name_H-M   'P 1'
#
loop_
_entity.id
_entity.type
_entity.pdbx_description
1 polymer ?
#
loop_
_entity_poly.entity_id
_entity_poly.type
_entity_poly.pdbx_seq_one_letter_code
_entity_poly.pdbx_strand_id
1 'polypeptide(L)'
;MSYLDPTTWRAFTKEEMSAYLAELGSKKGAKKRGSRKGGNRPVLVLQKTISPFDAYTYLHARFGAPNGLQTFLARDDSDNLFHWDYYLKAGDAILQFIGATEEVRVWFEGRFSDADCLTFIANMRADFGRVSQEKGRFASSLEKWNIFPNQYLAIANRCAELYETICDALPKIEKKIVADNLATQNLAREKNKKSHGKLMAAITTAPTELAVLIPVMFESFIGLLVAGFIRPEIKRDQAAFTAFVRLPLNRKLERLADNCRGFARPIEQNNPAFGRYWSVVNRRNDLLHGNVDPVRDALEVVYFHGKRPLYNTGGDRIRQLWLRLIDQYNPQGVVDDYLAMHAFIIEILDHLTPSNRNTLGFIMGESQPGWDNKRKIYGILFPEVVSTSVFGELRYDWQLRAG
;
A
#
# COMPACT_ATOMS: atom_id res chain seq x y z
N MET A 1 13.64 26.13 -34.40
CA MET A 1 12.39 25.93 -33.65
C MET A 1 12.62 26.45 -32.24
N SER A 2 12.06 27.61 -31.88
CA SER A 2 12.27 28.29 -30.59
C SER A 2 11.94 27.42 -29.37
N TYR A 3 10.98 26.51 -29.48
CA TYR A 3 10.62 25.57 -28.41
C TYR A 3 11.71 24.53 -28.08
N LEU A 4 12.70 24.29 -28.95
CA LEU A 4 13.79 23.37 -28.64
C LEU A 4 14.88 24.02 -27.80
N ASP A 5 14.90 25.35 -27.70
CA ASP A 5 15.88 26.10 -26.93
C ASP A 5 15.21 26.71 -25.69
N PRO A 6 15.42 26.10 -24.51
CA PRO A 6 14.86 26.59 -23.26
C PRO A 6 15.22 28.05 -22.98
N THR A 7 16.36 28.56 -23.43
CA THR A 7 16.79 29.93 -23.12
C THR A 7 15.85 30.99 -23.70
N THR A 8 15.10 30.65 -24.76
CA THR A 8 14.12 31.54 -25.41
C THR A 8 12.76 31.56 -24.71
N TRP A 9 12.54 30.68 -23.74
CA TRP A 9 11.22 30.53 -23.12
C TRP A 9 10.95 31.63 -22.10
N ARG A 10 9.70 32.07 -22.03
CA ARG A 10 9.19 32.94 -20.95
C ARG A 10 7.79 32.54 -20.52
N ALA A 11 7.43 32.87 -19.29
CA ALA A 11 6.06 32.73 -18.81
C ALA A 11 5.10 33.63 -19.60
N PHE A 12 3.86 33.17 -19.76
CA PHE A 12 2.74 34.00 -20.21
C PHE A 12 2.52 35.18 -19.25
N THR A 13 2.21 36.35 -19.80
CA THR A 13 1.65 37.45 -19.00
C THR A 13 0.16 37.22 -18.74
N LYS A 14 -0.42 37.98 -17.80
CA LYS A 14 -1.86 37.89 -17.48
C LYS A 14 -2.73 38.26 -18.68
N GLU A 15 -2.29 39.24 -19.47
CA GLU A 15 -2.97 39.72 -20.68
C GLU A 15 -2.93 38.65 -21.77
N GLU A 16 -1.79 37.98 -21.95
CA GLU A 16 -1.65 36.88 -22.92
C GLU A 16 -2.50 35.67 -22.53
N MET A 17 -2.56 35.33 -21.24
CA MET A 17 -3.44 34.27 -20.76
C MET A 17 -4.92 34.60 -20.99
N SER A 18 -5.31 35.85 -20.72
CA SER A 18 -6.69 36.32 -20.94
C SER A 18 -7.07 36.29 -22.43
N ALA A 19 -6.17 36.72 -23.30
CA ALA A 19 -6.35 36.67 -24.75
C ALA A 19 -6.47 35.22 -25.25
N TYR A 20 -5.61 34.32 -24.76
CA TYR A 20 -5.65 32.89 -25.08
C TYR A 20 -6.98 32.24 -24.67
N LEU A 21 -7.46 32.55 -23.46
CA LEU A 21 -8.77 32.09 -22.97
C LEU A 21 -9.93 32.61 -23.80
N ALA A 22 -9.92 33.89 -24.17
CA ALA A 22 -10.93 34.49 -25.02
C ALA A 22 -10.97 33.83 -26.41
N GLU A 23 -9.81 33.50 -26.97
CA GLU A 23 -9.72 32.78 -28.26
C GLU A 23 -10.26 31.34 -28.16
N LEU A 24 -9.98 30.64 -27.06
CA LEU A 24 -10.55 29.31 -26.80
C LEU A 24 -12.09 29.38 -26.65
N GLY A 25 -12.60 30.43 -26.01
CA GLY A 25 -14.03 30.68 -25.84
C GLY A 25 -14.75 31.02 -27.15
N SER A 26 -14.18 31.90 -27.98
CA SER A 26 -14.76 32.30 -29.27
C SER A 26 -14.80 31.14 -30.28
N LYS A 27 -13.79 30.26 -30.26
CA LYS A 27 -13.77 29.03 -31.07
C LYS A 27 -14.83 28.00 -30.68
N LYS A 28 -15.40 28.06 -29.46
CA LYS A 28 -16.55 27.22 -29.08
C LYS A 28 -17.87 27.72 -29.70
N GLY A 29 -18.03 29.02 -29.94
CA GLY A 29 -19.20 29.59 -30.62
C GLY A 29 -19.25 29.33 -32.14
N ALA A 30 -18.11 29.11 -32.78
CA ALA A 30 -18.00 28.90 -34.23
C ALA A 30 -18.10 27.44 -34.70
N LYS A 31 -18.32 26.46 -33.80
CA LYS A 31 -18.48 25.04 -34.18
C LYS A 31 -19.90 24.70 -34.64
N LYS A 32 -20.32 25.30 -35.76
CA LYS A 32 -21.39 24.78 -36.63
C LYS A 32 -21.03 25.02 -38.10
N ARG A 33 -19.95 24.39 -38.58
CA ARG A 33 -19.75 23.92 -39.97
C ARG A 33 -18.27 23.53 -40.18
N GLY A 34 -18.07 22.31 -40.66
CA GLY A 34 -16.75 21.78 -41.03
C GLY A 34 -16.05 21.07 -39.89
N SER A 35 -16.19 19.75 -39.83
CA SER A 35 -15.37 18.87 -39.01
C SER A 35 -13.90 19.04 -39.41
N ARG A 36 -13.18 19.97 -38.76
CA ARG A 36 -11.74 19.82 -38.60
C ARG A 36 -11.57 18.53 -37.81
N LYS A 37 -11.12 17.47 -38.50
CA LYS A 37 -10.51 16.30 -37.88
C LYS A 37 -9.69 16.81 -36.71
N GLY A 38 -10.10 16.47 -35.48
CA GLY A 38 -9.35 16.79 -34.28
C GLY A 38 -8.01 16.12 -34.42
N GLY A 39 -7.01 16.85 -34.92
CA GLY A 39 -5.65 16.38 -34.94
C GLY A 39 -5.27 16.16 -33.49
N ASN A 40 -5.06 14.88 -33.12
CA ASN A 40 -4.36 14.53 -31.90
C ASN A 40 -3.13 15.42 -31.83
N ARG A 41 -3.11 16.34 -30.85
CA ARG A 41 -1.88 17.05 -30.51
C ARG A 41 -1.01 16.00 -29.84
N PRO A 42 0.17 15.65 -30.39
CA PRO A 42 1.05 14.71 -29.74
C PRO A 42 1.50 15.33 -28.40
N VAL A 43 1.45 14.52 -27.34
CA VAL A 43 1.87 14.92 -25.99
C VAL A 43 3.12 14.13 -25.66
N LEU A 44 4.21 14.81 -25.32
CA LEU A 44 5.39 14.15 -24.78
C LEU A 44 5.16 13.90 -23.28
N VAL A 45 5.38 12.69 -22.83
CA VAL A 45 5.28 12.30 -21.43
C VAL A 45 6.68 12.01 -20.90
N LEU A 46 7.12 12.86 -19.96
CA LEU A 46 8.38 12.72 -19.24
C LEU A 46 8.12 11.89 -17.99
N GLN A 47 8.71 10.70 -17.92
CA GLN A 47 8.55 9.77 -16.80
C GLN A 47 9.89 9.21 -16.34
N LYS A 48 10.81 8.93 -17.27
CA LYS A 48 12.10 8.29 -16.97
C LYS A 48 13.28 9.26 -17.01
N THR A 49 13.25 10.20 -17.95
CA THR A 49 14.40 11.06 -18.28
C THR A 49 14.47 12.31 -17.40
N ILE A 50 13.33 12.84 -16.98
CA ILE A 50 13.20 14.01 -16.10
C ILE A 50 12.07 13.70 -15.10
N SER A 51 12.37 13.81 -13.81
CA SER A 51 11.36 13.57 -12.76
C SER A 51 10.38 14.76 -12.65
N PRO A 52 9.14 14.54 -12.18
CA PRO A 52 8.22 15.64 -11.88
C PRO A 52 8.79 16.67 -10.91
N PHE A 53 9.55 16.21 -9.91
CA PHE A 53 10.26 17.07 -8.97
C PHE A 53 11.28 17.99 -9.66
N ASP A 54 12.11 17.42 -10.55
CA ASP A 54 13.12 18.19 -11.27
C ASP A 54 12.49 19.17 -12.26
N ALA A 55 11.46 18.75 -13.00
CA ALA A 55 10.72 19.61 -13.90
C ALA A 55 10.07 20.78 -13.15
N TYR A 56 9.35 20.50 -12.05
CA TYR A 56 8.70 21.52 -11.25
C TYR A 56 9.69 22.53 -10.66
N THR A 57 10.77 22.03 -10.02
CA THR A 57 11.77 22.89 -9.40
C THR A 57 12.55 23.72 -10.42
N TYR A 58 12.80 23.17 -11.62
CA TYR A 58 13.39 23.91 -12.74
C TYR A 58 12.46 25.02 -13.26
N LEU A 59 11.19 24.69 -13.54
CA LEU A 59 10.21 25.67 -14.03
C LEU A 59 10.01 26.78 -13.01
N HIS A 60 9.93 26.44 -11.72
CA HIS A 60 9.79 27.43 -10.67
C HIS A 60 11.03 28.31 -10.53
N ALA A 61 12.23 27.74 -10.61
CA ALA A 61 13.48 28.51 -10.57
C ALA A 61 13.58 29.54 -11.70
N ARG A 62 13.02 29.22 -12.89
CA ARG A 62 13.05 30.11 -14.06
C ARG A 62 11.90 31.09 -14.15
N PHE A 63 10.70 30.66 -13.79
CA PHE A 63 9.47 31.35 -14.14
C PHE A 63 8.62 31.74 -12.92
N GLY A 64 9.02 31.33 -11.71
CA GLY A 64 8.24 31.54 -10.49
C GLY A 64 7.08 30.55 -10.35
N ALA A 65 6.01 30.95 -9.66
CA ALA A 65 4.87 30.07 -9.42
C ALA A 65 4.19 29.59 -10.73
N PRO A 66 3.53 28.42 -10.73
CA PRO A 66 2.76 27.95 -11.88
C PRO A 66 1.70 28.96 -12.31
N ASN A 67 1.60 29.19 -13.62
CA ASN A 67 0.77 30.23 -14.22
C ASN A 67 -0.35 29.66 -15.10
N GLY A 68 -0.58 28.35 -15.04
CA GLY A 68 -1.57 27.68 -15.89
C GLY A 68 -2.98 27.60 -15.30
N LEU A 69 -3.90 27.21 -16.18
CA LEU A 69 -5.33 27.20 -15.89
C LEU A 69 -5.71 26.07 -14.94
N GLN A 70 -5.04 24.93 -15.03
CA GLN A 70 -5.35 23.79 -14.18
C GLN A 70 -4.92 24.07 -12.73
N THR A 71 -3.76 24.71 -12.55
CA THR A 71 -3.29 25.17 -11.24
C THR A 71 -4.27 26.14 -10.60
N PHE A 72 -4.81 27.09 -11.37
CA PHE A 72 -5.78 28.06 -10.84
C PHE A 72 -7.09 27.40 -10.37
N LEU A 73 -7.48 26.29 -10.98
CA LEU A 73 -8.69 25.53 -10.64
C LEU A 73 -8.43 24.40 -9.64
N ALA A 74 -7.17 24.08 -9.36
CA ALA A 74 -6.78 23.02 -8.45
C ALA A 74 -7.16 23.37 -7.01
N ARG A 75 -7.53 22.36 -6.24
CA ARG A 75 -7.73 22.51 -4.79
C ARG A 75 -6.37 22.54 -4.09
N ASP A 76 -6.33 23.17 -2.92
CA ASP A 76 -5.16 23.17 -2.05
C ASP A 76 -5.06 21.84 -1.26
N ASP A 77 -4.98 20.73 -2.01
CA ASP A 77 -4.84 19.37 -1.51
C ASP A 77 -4.13 18.47 -2.56
N SER A 78 -3.90 17.21 -2.20
CA SER A 78 -3.27 16.20 -3.08
C SER A 78 -4.27 15.45 -3.97
N ASP A 79 -5.57 15.73 -3.88
CA ASP A 79 -6.65 15.04 -4.61
C ASP A 79 -6.98 15.80 -5.91
N ASN A 80 -5.94 16.07 -6.68
CA ASN A 80 -6.04 16.71 -7.98
C ASN A 80 -5.55 15.75 -9.08
N LEU A 81 -6.26 15.72 -10.22
CA LEU A 81 -5.82 14.96 -11.40
C LEU A 81 -4.50 15.51 -11.97
N PHE A 82 -4.32 16.82 -11.88
CA PHE A 82 -3.11 17.54 -12.25
C PHE A 82 -2.77 18.51 -11.13
N HIS A 83 -1.51 18.48 -10.68
CA HIS A 83 -1.06 19.20 -9.49
C HIS A 83 -0.61 20.62 -9.79
N TRP A 84 -0.11 20.84 -11.00
CA TRP A 84 0.39 22.13 -11.47
C TRP A 84 0.50 22.14 -12.99
N ASP A 85 0.47 23.32 -13.59
CA ASP A 85 0.71 23.53 -15.01
C ASP A 85 1.33 24.90 -15.29
N TYR A 86 2.16 24.96 -16.33
CA TYR A 86 2.79 26.17 -16.82
C TYR A 86 2.42 26.40 -18.28
N TYR A 87 2.10 27.64 -18.61
CA TYR A 87 2.01 28.13 -19.98
C TYR A 87 3.21 29.03 -20.28
N LEU A 88 4.03 28.59 -21.23
CA LEU A 88 5.23 29.28 -21.67
C LEU A 88 5.11 29.67 -23.14
N LYS A 89 5.65 30.83 -23.48
CA LYS A 89 5.95 31.19 -24.87
C LYS A 89 7.37 30.77 -25.20
N ALA A 90 7.52 30.12 -26.35
CA ALA A 90 8.79 29.84 -26.97
C ALA A 90 8.79 30.44 -28.37
N GLY A 91 9.25 31.69 -28.52
CA GLY A 91 9.00 32.47 -29.73
C GLY A 91 7.49 32.67 -29.95
N ASP A 92 7.01 32.31 -31.15
CA ASP A 92 5.59 32.39 -31.52
C ASP A 92 4.78 31.15 -31.10
N ALA A 93 5.44 30.10 -30.62
CA ALA A 93 4.79 28.85 -30.22
C ALA A 93 4.43 28.82 -28.73
N ILE A 94 3.34 28.13 -28.40
CA ILE A 94 2.93 27.86 -27.02
C ILE A 94 3.43 26.49 -26.58
N LEU A 95 4.04 26.46 -25.40
CA LEU A 95 4.49 25.26 -24.70
C LEU A 95 3.73 25.16 -23.37
N GLN A 96 3.07 24.03 -23.13
CA GLN A 96 2.39 23.80 -21.85
C GLN A 96 2.98 22.59 -21.14
N PHE A 97 3.39 22.78 -19.90
CA PHE A 97 3.78 21.70 -18.99
C PHE A 97 2.63 21.42 -18.04
N ILE A 98 2.35 20.14 -17.78
CA ILE A 98 1.33 19.70 -16.83
C ILE A 98 1.95 18.63 -15.95
N GLY A 99 2.01 18.87 -14.64
CA GLY A 99 2.45 17.90 -13.65
C GLY A 99 1.30 17.02 -13.19
N ALA A 100 1.42 15.71 -13.43
CA ALA A 100 0.63 14.68 -12.78
C ALA A 100 1.45 14.02 -11.65
N THR A 101 0.91 13.00 -11.00
CA THR A 101 1.52 12.37 -9.79
C THR A 101 2.94 11.84 -10.03
N GLU A 102 3.17 11.11 -11.14
CA GLU A 102 4.47 10.46 -11.43
C GLU A 102 5.03 10.82 -12.81
N GLU A 103 4.41 11.76 -13.52
CA GLU A 103 4.80 12.13 -14.87
C GLU A 103 4.56 13.62 -15.14
N VAL A 104 5.28 14.15 -16.12
CA VAL A 104 5.05 15.49 -16.65
C VAL A 104 4.68 15.41 -18.12
N ARG A 105 3.55 16.02 -18.46
CA ARG A 105 3.07 16.08 -19.83
C ARG A 105 3.45 17.41 -20.44
N VAL A 106 4.10 17.35 -21.60
CA VAL A 106 4.50 18.51 -22.37
C VAL A 106 3.69 18.55 -23.65
N TRP A 107 2.88 19.59 -23.75
CA TRP A 107 2.07 19.90 -24.91
C TRP A 107 2.78 20.92 -25.77
N PHE A 108 2.85 20.61 -27.05
CA PHE A 108 3.44 21.50 -28.03
C PHE A 108 2.42 21.97 -29.06
N GLU A 109 2.64 23.16 -29.58
CA GLU A 109 1.97 23.64 -30.77
C GLU A 109 2.67 23.10 -32.03
N GLY A 110 2.10 22.06 -32.65
CA GLY A 110 2.61 21.48 -33.90
C GLY A 110 2.74 19.96 -33.87
N ARG A 111 3.49 19.40 -34.83
CA ARG A 111 3.89 17.99 -34.86
C ARG A 111 5.40 17.88 -34.64
N PHE A 112 5.80 16.85 -33.92
CA PHE A 112 7.18 16.63 -33.50
C PHE A 112 7.62 15.22 -33.87
N SER A 113 8.86 15.11 -34.32
CA SER A 113 9.53 13.82 -34.50
C SER A 113 10.15 13.34 -33.19
N ASP A 114 10.51 12.06 -33.12
CA ASP A 114 11.22 11.52 -31.95
C ASP A 114 12.57 12.22 -31.72
N ALA A 115 13.26 12.60 -32.81
CA ALA A 115 14.48 13.37 -32.76
C ALA A 115 14.26 14.74 -32.09
N ASP A 116 13.17 15.45 -32.44
CA ASP A 116 12.83 16.73 -31.81
C ASP A 116 12.58 16.57 -30.31
N CYS A 117 11.84 15.51 -29.91
CA CYS A 117 11.59 15.21 -28.50
C CYS A 117 12.89 14.89 -27.74
N LEU A 118 13.80 14.13 -28.33
CA LEU A 118 15.10 13.81 -27.72
C LEU A 118 15.96 15.08 -27.58
N THR A 119 16.00 15.94 -28.60
CA THR A 119 16.69 17.23 -28.53
C THR A 119 16.07 18.14 -27.47
N PHE A 120 14.74 18.19 -27.37
CA PHE A 120 14.03 18.94 -26.33
C PHE A 120 14.45 18.49 -24.93
N ILE A 121 14.43 17.18 -24.66
CA ILE A 121 14.85 16.61 -23.36
C ILE A 121 16.31 16.94 -23.07
N ALA A 122 17.20 16.77 -24.06
CA ALA A 122 18.62 17.05 -23.91
C ALA A 122 18.89 18.52 -23.58
N ASN A 123 18.25 19.45 -24.31
CA ASN A 123 18.43 20.88 -24.09
C ASN A 123 17.84 21.34 -22.75
N MET A 124 16.68 20.80 -22.35
CA MET A 124 16.10 21.07 -21.03
C MET A 124 17.04 20.62 -19.90
N ARG A 125 17.62 19.41 -20.02
CA ARG A 125 18.59 18.90 -19.03
C ARG A 125 19.88 19.72 -19.00
N ALA A 126 20.36 20.19 -20.15
CA ALA A 126 21.53 21.07 -20.20
C ALA A 126 21.25 22.41 -19.48
N ASP A 127 20.05 22.96 -19.66
CA ASP A 127 19.66 24.22 -19.02
C ASP A 127 19.46 24.10 -17.49
N PHE A 128 19.28 22.89 -16.95
CA PHE A 128 19.25 22.68 -15.50
C PHE A 128 20.56 23.14 -14.84
N GLY A 129 21.70 23.00 -15.52
CA GLY A 129 22.99 23.47 -15.02
C GLY A 129 23.01 24.98 -14.78
N ARG A 130 22.42 25.76 -15.72
CA ARG A 130 22.39 27.22 -15.68
C ARG A 130 21.61 27.77 -14.49
N VAL A 131 20.57 27.06 -14.04
CA VAL A 131 19.68 27.51 -12.94
C VAL A 131 19.77 26.62 -11.70
N SER A 132 20.87 25.89 -11.58
CA SER A 132 21.06 24.87 -10.54
C SER A 132 21.02 25.46 -9.12
N GLN A 133 21.54 26.68 -8.94
CA GLN A 133 21.56 27.36 -7.64
C GLN A 133 20.14 27.75 -7.18
N GLU A 134 19.37 28.41 -8.03
CA GLU A 134 17.99 28.80 -7.74
C GLU A 134 17.08 27.57 -7.56
N LYS A 135 17.25 26.55 -8.41
CA LYS A 135 16.57 25.25 -8.30
C LYS A 135 16.85 24.60 -6.94
N GLY A 136 18.11 24.54 -6.52
CA GLY A 136 18.52 23.96 -5.25
C GLY A 136 17.98 24.73 -4.03
N ARG A 137 17.98 26.07 -4.09
CA ARG A 137 17.39 26.92 -3.06
C ARG A 137 15.89 26.68 -2.90
N PHE A 138 15.14 26.65 -4.00
CA PHE A 138 13.70 26.39 -3.97
C PHE A 138 13.39 24.95 -3.52
N ALA A 139 14.11 23.96 -4.04
CA ALA A 139 13.97 22.56 -3.63
C ALA A 139 14.14 22.38 -2.12
N SER A 140 15.05 23.13 -1.49
CA SER A 140 15.30 23.08 -0.05
C SER A 140 14.19 23.72 0.80
N SER A 141 13.35 24.58 0.21
CA SER A 141 12.18 25.16 0.88
C SER A 141 10.95 24.25 0.87
N LEU A 142 10.93 23.20 0.05
CA LEU A 142 9.80 22.28 -0.05
C LEU A 142 9.75 21.32 1.14
N GLU A 143 8.54 20.90 1.52
CA GLU A 143 8.36 19.84 2.50
C GLU A 143 8.84 18.49 1.93
N LYS A 144 9.60 17.75 2.73
CA LYS A 144 10.12 16.43 2.34
C LYS A 144 9.44 15.34 3.15
N TRP A 145 8.65 14.55 2.45
CA TRP A 145 7.99 13.36 2.97
C TRP A 145 8.58 12.10 2.35
N ASN A 146 8.74 11.05 3.16
CA ASN A 146 9.07 9.71 2.68
C ASN A 146 7.79 8.87 2.72
N ILE A 147 7.44 8.23 1.62
CA ILE A 147 6.36 7.24 1.57
C ILE A 147 6.96 5.87 1.85
N PHE A 148 6.31 5.04 2.64
CA PHE A 148 6.79 3.69 2.94
C PHE A 148 5.63 2.68 2.95
N PRO A 149 5.88 1.41 2.61
CA PRO A 149 4.85 0.38 2.64
C PRO A 149 4.49 0.02 4.09
N ASN A 150 3.19 0.00 4.40
CA ASN A 150 2.69 -0.45 5.69
C ASN A 150 2.59 -1.98 5.75
N GLN A 151 3.63 -2.63 6.28
CA GLN A 151 3.67 -4.09 6.43
C GLN A 151 2.61 -4.62 7.41
N TYR A 152 2.24 -3.84 8.43
CA TYR A 152 1.17 -4.24 9.35
C TYR A 152 -0.15 -4.39 8.59
N LEU A 153 -0.56 -3.40 7.81
CA LEU A 153 -1.81 -3.45 7.07
C LEU A 153 -1.84 -4.59 6.05
N ALA A 154 -0.74 -4.80 5.33
CA ALA A 154 -0.63 -5.90 4.37
C ALA A 154 -0.89 -7.27 5.02
N ILE A 155 -0.28 -7.52 6.19
CA ILE A 155 -0.47 -8.78 6.93
C ILE A 155 -1.86 -8.81 7.57
N ALA A 156 -2.35 -7.71 8.13
CA ALA A 156 -3.66 -7.63 8.76
C ALA A 156 -4.79 -7.93 7.76
N ASN A 157 -4.71 -7.40 6.54
CA ASN A 157 -5.66 -7.70 5.47
C ASN A 157 -5.63 -9.20 5.11
N ARG A 158 -4.43 -9.80 5.01
CA ARG A 158 -4.32 -11.24 4.75
C ARG A 158 -4.92 -12.08 5.89
N CYS A 159 -4.67 -11.69 7.14
CA CYS A 159 -5.30 -12.34 8.29
C CYS A 159 -6.82 -12.23 8.26
N ALA A 160 -7.36 -11.06 7.90
CA ALA A 160 -8.81 -10.83 7.79
C ALA A 160 -9.45 -11.71 6.69
N GLU A 161 -8.82 -11.80 5.50
CA GLU A 161 -9.29 -12.69 4.42
C GLU A 161 -9.32 -14.16 4.87
N LEU A 162 -8.29 -14.62 5.58
CA LEU A 162 -8.21 -15.99 6.10
C LEU A 162 -9.27 -16.23 7.19
N TYR A 163 -9.45 -15.27 8.09
CA TYR A 163 -10.48 -15.30 9.13
C TYR A 163 -11.88 -15.44 8.52
N GLU A 164 -12.22 -14.60 7.53
CA GLU A 164 -13.50 -14.68 6.82
C GLU A 164 -13.65 -16.03 6.11
N THR A 165 -12.60 -16.49 5.44
CA THR A 165 -12.59 -17.80 4.74
C THR A 165 -12.91 -18.95 5.69
N ILE A 166 -12.34 -18.95 6.91
CA ILE A 166 -12.56 -19.99 7.92
C ILE A 166 -13.98 -19.89 8.47
N CYS A 167 -14.41 -18.68 8.88
CA CYS A 167 -15.73 -18.44 9.45
C CYS A 167 -16.86 -18.83 8.48
N ASP A 168 -16.66 -18.60 7.18
CA ASP A 168 -17.60 -18.97 6.14
C ASP A 168 -17.64 -20.48 5.87
N ALA A 169 -16.50 -21.17 6.01
CA ALA A 169 -16.35 -22.56 5.65
C ALA A 169 -16.74 -23.52 6.79
N LEU A 170 -16.35 -23.20 8.02
CA LEU A 170 -16.48 -24.09 9.16
C LEU A 170 -17.94 -24.52 9.42
N PRO A 171 -18.94 -23.61 9.51
CA PRO A 171 -20.34 -24.01 9.71
C PRO A 171 -20.90 -24.85 8.55
N LYS A 172 -20.40 -24.63 7.32
CA LYS A 172 -20.84 -25.39 6.14
C LYS A 172 -20.34 -26.83 6.23
N ILE A 173 -19.11 -27.04 6.69
CA ILE A 173 -18.53 -28.38 6.87
C ILE A 173 -19.19 -29.09 8.04
N GLU A 174 -19.36 -28.42 9.18
CA GLU A 174 -20.03 -29.01 10.34
C GLU A 174 -21.45 -29.46 9.99
N LYS A 175 -22.22 -28.63 9.29
CA LYS A 175 -23.55 -29.00 8.78
C LYS A 175 -23.50 -30.21 7.85
N LYS A 176 -22.53 -30.29 6.94
CA LYS A 176 -22.35 -31.47 6.07
C LYS A 176 -22.04 -32.73 6.88
N ILE A 177 -21.11 -32.64 7.83
CA ILE A 177 -20.73 -33.76 8.69
C ILE A 177 -21.90 -34.26 9.55
N VAL A 178 -22.76 -33.35 10.02
CA VAL A 178 -23.94 -33.65 10.86
C VAL A 178 -25.13 -34.14 10.05
N ALA A 179 -25.44 -33.50 8.91
CA ALA A 179 -26.60 -33.83 8.08
C ALA A 179 -26.45 -35.19 7.36
N ASP A 180 -25.21 -35.66 7.20
CA ASP A 180 -24.93 -36.82 6.39
C ASP A 180 -24.84 -38.12 7.22
N ASN A 181 -25.95 -38.86 7.24
CA ASN A 181 -25.92 -40.34 7.17
C ASN A 181 -25.51 -40.81 5.76
N LEU A 182 -24.64 -40.08 5.05
CA LEU A 182 -24.30 -40.42 3.67
C LEU A 182 -23.42 -41.67 3.65
N ALA A 183 -23.83 -42.62 2.81
CA ALA A 183 -22.97 -43.69 2.37
C ALA A 183 -21.71 -43.10 1.69
N THR A 184 -20.55 -43.74 1.93
CA THR A 184 -19.21 -43.37 1.43
C THR A 184 -19.16 -42.98 -0.04
N GLN A 185 -20.04 -43.54 -0.88
CA GLN A 185 -20.11 -43.25 -2.31
C GLN A 185 -20.49 -41.78 -2.63
N ASN A 186 -21.35 -41.15 -1.82
CA ASN A 186 -21.77 -39.77 -2.05
C ASN A 186 -20.67 -38.78 -1.65
N LEU A 187 -20.00 -39.03 -0.53
CA LEU A 187 -18.83 -38.25 -0.09
C LEU A 187 -17.64 -38.40 -1.05
N ALA A 188 -17.43 -39.60 -1.62
CA ALA A 188 -16.40 -39.83 -2.63
C ALA A 188 -16.69 -39.06 -3.95
N ARG A 189 -17.95 -38.95 -4.37
CA ARG A 189 -18.35 -38.10 -5.51
C ARG A 189 -18.16 -36.62 -5.23
N GLU A 190 -18.45 -36.17 -4.00
CA GLU A 190 -18.20 -34.79 -3.60
C GLU A 190 -16.70 -34.45 -3.56
N LYS A 191 -15.85 -35.38 -3.10
CA LYS A 191 -14.39 -35.20 -3.01
C LYS A 191 -13.75 -34.77 -4.34
N ASN A 192 -14.30 -35.22 -5.47
CA ASN A 192 -13.79 -34.91 -6.81
C ASN A 192 -14.26 -33.55 -7.34
N LYS A 193 -15.12 -32.81 -6.63
CA LYS A 193 -15.56 -31.47 -7.04
C LYS A 193 -14.54 -30.41 -6.63
N LYS A 194 -14.25 -29.46 -7.52
CA LYS A 194 -13.35 -28.31 -7.23
C LYS A 194 -13.78 -27.49 -6.00
N SER A 195 -15.09 -27.38 -5.75
CA SER A 195 -15.64 -26.73 -4.56
C SER A 195 -15.26 -27.43 -3.25
N HIS A 196 -15.02 -28.74 -3.31
CA HIS A 196 -14.60 -29.54 -2.17
C HIS A 196 -13.16 -29.24 -1.75
N GLY A 197 -12.25 -29.19 -2.71
CA GLY A 197 -10.85 -28.83 -2.45
C GLY A 197 -10.73 -27.45 -1.81
N LYS A 198 -11.54 -26.48 -2.27
CA LYS A 198 -11.60 -25.14 -1.65
C LYS A 198 -12.10 -25.18 -0.21
N LEU A 199 -13.17 -25.94 0.05
CA LEU A 199 -13.77 -26.05 1.37
C LEU A 199 -12.81 -26.73 2.37
N MET A 200 -12.08 -27.77 1.94
CA MET A 200 -11.04 -28.41 2.75
C MET A 200 -9.84 -27.49 3.00
N ALA A 201 -9.35 -26.80 1.97
CA ALA A 201 -8.27 -25.82 2.16
C ALA A 201 -8.65 -24.73 3.18
N ALA A 202 -9.91 -24.34 3.24
CA ALA A 202 -10.41 -23.36 4.19
C ALA A 202 -10.41 -23.84 5.66
N ILE A 203 -10.36 -25.15 5.94
CA ILE A 203 -10.28 -25.68 7.32
C ILE A 203 -8.96 -26.37 7.66
N THR A 204 -8.06 -26.55 6.68
CA THR A 204 -6.72 -27.09 6.92
C THR A 204 -5.64 -26.05 6.68
N THR A 205 -5.58 -25.51 5.45
CA THR A 205 -4.53 -24.59 5.02
C THR A 205 -4.73 -23.20 5.60
N ALA A 206 -5.94 -22.65 5.52
CA ALA A 206 -6.22 -21.30 6.01
C ALA A 206 -6.00 -21.14 7.53
N PRO A 207 -6.41 -22.07 8.41
CA PRO A 207 -6.09 -22.00 9.83
C PRO A 207 -4.58 -22.07 10.11
N THR A 208 -3.86 -22.93 9.38
CA THR A 208 -2.40 -23.03 9.52
C THR A 208 -1.72 -21.70 9.13
N GLU A 209 -2.11 -21.12 7.99
CA GLU A 209 -1.57 -19.85 7.53
C GLU A 209 -1.90 -18.72 8.51
N LEU A 210 -3.14 -18.63 8.98
CA LEU A 210 -3.58 -17.62 9.92
C LEU A 210 -2.84 -17.74 11.27
N ALA A 211 -2.70 -18.95 11.82
CA ALA A 211 -1.96 -19.20 13.06
C ALA A 211 -0.49 -18.73 12.98
N VAL A 212 0.14 -18.85 11.81
CA VAL A 212 1.50 -18.37 11.58
C VAL A 212 1.55 -16.85 11.45
N LEU A 213 0.57 -16.24 10.78
CA LEU A 213 0.55 -14.80 10.51
C LEU A 213 0.12 -13.96 11.71
N ILE A 214 -0.74 -14.45 12.60
CA ILE A 214 -1.24 -13.70 13.77
C ILE A 214 -0.09 -13.07 14.61
N PRO A 215 0.95 -13.81 15.04
CA PRO A 215 2.06 -13.21 15.79
C PRO A 215 2.87 -12.21 14.95
N VAL A 216 3.06 -12.47 13.65
CA VAL A 216 3.81 -11.57 12.75
C VAL A 216 3.06 -10.26 12.54
N MET A 217 1.72 -10.32 12.41
CA MET A 217 0.84 -9.16 12.38
C MET A 217 1.03 -8.32 13.64
N PHE A 218 1.02 -8.96 14.81
CA PHE A 218 1.20 -8.28 16.09
C PHE A 218 2.58 -7.65 16.24
N GLU A 219 3.65 -8.36 15.88
CA GLU A 219 5.00 -7.81 15.90
C GLU A 219 5.15 -6.61 14.95
N SER A 220 4.51 -6.68 13.77
CA SER A 220 4.48 -5.57 12.80
C SER A 220 3.74 -4.35 13.35
N PHE A 221 2.63 -4.57 14.08
CA PHE A 221 1.92 -3.51 14.81
C PHE A 221 2.84 -2.83 15.84
N ILE A 222 3.52 -3.61 16.68
CA ILE A 222 4.46 -3.07 17.67
C ILE A 222 5.62 -2.33 16.98
N GLY A 223 6.13 -2.86 15.87
CA GLY A 223 7.14 -2.20 15.05
C GLY A 223 6.69 -0.85 14.53
N LEU A 224 5.46 -0.75 14.00
CA LEU A 224 4.86 0.49 13.53
C LEU A 224 4.70 1.51 14.66
N LEU A 225 4.18 1.08 15.82
CA LEU A 225 4.05 1.90 17.02
C LEU A 225 5.41 2.44 17.46
N VAL A 226 6.42 1.58 17.60
CA VAL A 226 7.77 1.99 18.01
C VAL A 226 8.37 2.96 16.99
N ALA A 227 8.25 2.69 15.68
CA ALA A 227 8.82 3.56 14.65
C ALA A 227 8.26 5.00 14.72
N GLY A 228 6.98 5.15 15.06
CA GLY A 228 6.28 6.43 15.15
C GLY A 228 6.44 7.18 16.45
N PHE A 229 6.43 6.42 17.53
CA PHE A 229 6.27 6.95 18.87
C PHE A 229 7.55 6.85 19.69
N ILE A 230 8.62 6.22 19.22
CA ILE A 230 9.90 6.22 19.96
C ILE A 230 10.33 7.65 20.32
N ARG A 231 10.72 7.84 21.56
CA ARG A 231 11.22 9.11 22.08
C ARG A 231 12.48 9.53 21.31
N PRO A 232 12.62 10.81 20.90
CA PRO A 232 13.80 11.29 20.18
C PRO A 232 15.12 11.03 20.89
N GLU A 233 15.14 11.13 22.22
CA GLU A 233 16.28 10.85 23.08
C GLU A 233 16.76 9.39 22.96
N ILE A 234 15.84 8.42 22.95
CA ILE A 234 16.16 7.00 22.76
C ILE A 234 16.63 6.75 21.32
N LYS A 235 15.98 7.37 20.33
CA LYS A 235 16.33 7.17 18.91
C LYS A 235 17.70 7.74 18.54
N ARG A 236 18.17 8.79 19.21
CA ARG A 236 19.50 9.39 18.98
C ARG A 236 20.63 8.55 19.59
N ASP A 237 20.35 7.83 20.66
CA ASP A 237 21.27 6.87 21.25
C ASP A 237 21.13 5.50 20.57
N GLN A 238 22.04 5.22 19.64
CA GLN A 238 22.02 3.97 18.88
C GLN A 238 22.10 2.73 19.78
N ALA A 239 22.81 2.80 20.91
CA ALA A 239 22.94 1.68 21.84
C ALA A 239 21.63 1.44 22.59
N ALA A 240 21.02 2.51 23.12
CA ALA A 240 19.72 2.43 23.79
C ALA A 240 18.60 1.97 22.85
N PHE A 241 18.55 2.51 21.63
CA PHE A 241 17.58 2.11 20.60
C PHE A 241 17.72 0.62 20.25
N THR A 242 18.96 0.18 19.98
CA THR A 242 19.23 -1.23 19.62
C THR A 242 18.88 -2.17 20.78
N ALA A 243 19.22 -1.79 22.01
CA ALA A 243 18.88 -2.58 23.20
C ALA A 243 17.36 -2.72 23.36
N PHE A 244 16.59 -1.64 23.18
CA PHE A 244 15.13 -1.66 23.27
C PHE A 244 14.47 -2.50 22.17
N VAL A 245 14.89 -2.31 20.90
CA VAL A 245 14.31 -3.03 19.76
C VAL A 245 14.56 -4.54 19.84
N ARG A 246 15.69 -4.97 20.42
CA ARG A 246 16.04 -6.39 20.60
C ARG A 246 15.41 -7.05 21.83
N LEU A 247 14.68 -6.31 22.66
CA LEU A 247 14.01 -6.91 23.81
C LEU A 247 13.00 -7.98 23.37
N PRO A 248 12.91 -9.10 24.12
CA PRO A 248 11.78 -10.02 24.03
C PRO A 248 10.46 -9.26 24.19
N LEU A 249 9.40 -9.72 23.50
CA LEU A 249 8.20 -8.92 23.32
C LEU A 249 7.50 -8.55 24.64
N ASN A 250 7.45 -9.45 25.63
CA ASN A 250 6.95 -9.13 26.99
C ASN A 250 7.64 -7.90 27.57
N ARG A 251 8.98 -7.90 27.57
CA ARG A 251 9.78 -6.81 28.14
C ARG A 251 9.67 -5.54 27.31
N LYS A 252 9.48 -5.68 26.00
CA LYS A 252 9.26 -4.55 25.09
C LYS A 252 7.93 -3.86 25.42
N LEU A 253 6.86 -4.62 25.61
CA LEU A 253 5.52 -4.11 25.93
C LEU A 253 5.50 -3.34 27.25
N GLU A 254 6.13 -3.88 28.31
CA GLU A 254 6.28 -3.21 29.61
C GLU A 254 6.97 -1.85 29.48
N ARG A 255 7.96 -1.76 28.58
CA ARG A 255 8.81 -0.58 28.39
C ARG A 255 8.29 0.40 27.34
N LEU A 256 7.12 0.15 26.75
CA LEU A 256 6.57 1.03 25.71
C LEU A 256 6.32 2.44 26.23
N ALA A 257 5.68 2.60 27.39
CA ALA A 257 5.38 3.92 27.95
C ALA A 257 6.65 4.71 28.33
N ASP A 258 7.72 4.01 28.72
CA ASP A 258 9.00 4.63 29.06
C ASP A 258 9.75 5.09 27.81
N ASN A 259 9.73 4.28 26.74
CA ASN A 259 10.56 4.51 25.55
C ASN A 259 9.83 5.20 24.41
N CYS A 260 8.49 5.20 24.43
CA CYS A 260 7.64 5.82 23.42
C CYS A 260 6.83 6.97 24.02
N ARG A 261 6.70 8.06 23.24
CA ARG A 261 5.82 9.18 23.55
C ARG A 261 4.36 8.77 23.33
N GLY A 262 3.46 9.44 24.02
CA GLY A 262 2.03 9.36 23.71
C GLY A 262 1.25 8.28 24.43
N PHE A 263 1.88 7.55 25.35
CA PHE A 263 1.19 6.73 26.33
C PHE A 263 0.61 7.61 27.45
N ALA A 264 -0.66 7.40 27.77
CA ALA A 264 -1.32 8.01 28.92
C ALA A 264 -1.02 7.23 30.21
N ARG A 265 -0.82 5.92 30.10
CA ARG A 265 -0.52 5.01 31.21
C ARG A 265 0.32 3.82 30.73
N PRO A 266 1.17 3.23 31.60
CA PRO A 266 1.94 2.04 31.26
C PRO A 266 1.05 0.81 31.08
N ILE A 267 1.56 -0.19 30.37
CA ILE A 267 0.90 -1.48 30.22
C ILE A 267 1.44 -2.42 31.30
N GLU A 268 0.56 -2.89 32.18
CA GLU A 268 0.95 -3.77 33.30
C GLU A 268 1.02 -5.24 32.88
N GLN A 269 2.02 -5.97 33.42
CA GLN A 269 2.25 -7.38 33.11
C GLN A 269 1.10 -8.30 33.56
N ASN A 270 0.36 -7.89 34.59
CA ASN A 270 -0.80 -8.64 35.12
C ASN A 270 -2.07 -8.42 34.29
N ASN A 271 -1.99 -7.68 33.18
CA ASN A 271 -3.14 -7.47 32.32
C ASN A 271 -3.60 -8.81 31.70
N PRO A 272 -4.88 -9.22 31.89
CA PRO A 272 -5.41 -10.48 31.38
C PRO A 272 -5.21 -10.69 29.88
N ALA A 273 -5.05 -9.62 29.10
CA ALA A 273 -4.78 -9.69 27.68
C ALA A 273 -3.40 -10.34 27.36
N PHE A 274 -2.39 -10.21 28.23
CA PHE A 274 -1.10 -10.87 28.05
C PHE A 274 -1.21 -12.39 28.13
N GLY A 275 -2.00 -12.93 29.07
CA GLY A 275 -2.16 -14.38 29.22
C GLY A 275 -2.76 -15.02 27.97
N ARG A 276 -3.74 -14.33 27.35
CA ARG A 276 -4.33 -14.75 26.08
C ARG A 276 -3.32 -14.66 24.93
N TYR A 277 -2.59 -13.56 24.82
CA TYR A 277 -1.52 -13.40 23.82
C TYR A 277 -0.48 -14.53 23.87
N TRP A 278 0.04 -14.86 25.06
CA TRP A 278 1.06 -15.89 25.21
C TRP A 278 0.57 -17.28 24.82
N SER A 279 -0.72 -17.55 25.04
CA SER A 279 -1.33 -18.79 24.61
C SER A 279 -1.31 -18.93 23.08
N VAL A 280 -1.56 -17.84 22.34
CA VAL A 280 -1.46 -17.79 20.87
C VAL A 280 -0.02 -18.02 20.40
N VAL A 281 0.95 -17.33 21.01
CA VAL A 281 2.37 -17.44 20.62
C VAL A 281 2.91 -18.84 20.88
N ASN A 282 2.59 -19.44 22.02
CA ASN A 282 3.06 -20.77 22.37
C ASN A 282 2.51 -21.82 21.40
N ARG A 283 1.22 -21.75 21.04
CA ARG A 283 0.62 -22.61 20.01
C ARG A 283 1.32 -22.47 18.65
N ARG A 284 1.68 -21.24 18.25
CA ARG A 284 2.46 -21.01 17.01
C ARG A 284 3.83 -21.69 17.07
N ASN A 285 4.52 -21.65 18.21
CA ASN A 285 5.82 -22.32 18.33
C ASN A 285 5.69 -23.82 18.12
N ASP A 286 4.68 -24.46 18.73
CA ASP A 286 4.44 -25.90 18.52
C ASP A 286 4.15 -26.24 17.05
N LEU A 287 3.33 -25.42 16.37
CA LEU A 287 3.01 -25.58 14.96
C LEU A 287 4.24 -25.40 14.04
N LEU A 288 5.07 -24.38 14.28
CA LEU A 288 6.21 -24.06 13.43
C LEU A 288 7.43 -24.93 13.67
N HIS A 289 7.59 -25.46 14.88
CA HIS A 289 8.62 -26.45 15.14
C HIS A 289 8.30 -27.80 14.50
N GLY A 290 7.08 -27.99 13.97
CA GLY A 290 6.70 -29.16 13.18
C GLY A 290 6.92 -30.45 13.95
N ASN A 291 6.77 -30.40 15.28
CA ASN A 291 7.01 -31.54 16.15
C ASN A 291 5.99 -32.63 15.81
N VAL A 292 6.46 -33.67 15.12
CA VAL A 292 5.64 -34.85 14.81
C VAL A 292 5.72 -35.80 15.99
N ASP A 293 4.59 -36.01 16.65
CA ASP A 293 4.39 -37.09 17.62
C ASP A 293 3.43 -38.11 16.99
N PRO A 294 3.93 -39.22 16.44
CA PRO A 294 3.10 -40.20 15.73
C PRO A 294 2.00 -40.85 16.58
N VAL A 295 2.07 -40.76 17.91
CA VAL A 295 1.06 -41.31 18.82
C VAL A 295 0.04 -40.24 19.20
N ARG A 296 0.50 -39.05 19.58
CA ARG A 296 -0.38 -37.90 19.91
C ARG A 296 -1.12 -37.38 18.67
N ASP A 297 -0.44 -37.30 17.54
CA ASP A 297 -0.96 -36.77 16.27
C ASP A 297 -1.59 -37.89 15.40
N ALA A 298 -1.77 -39.09 15.97
CA ALA A 298 -2.36 -40.22 15.28
C ALA A 298 -3.82 -39.91 14.92
N LEU A 299 -4.12 -39.90 13.63
CA LEU A 299 -5.52 -39.82 13.16
C LEU A 299 -6.30 -41.09 13.53
N GLU A 300 -5.65 -42.24 13.74
CA GLU A 300 -6.31 -43.52 14.04
C GLU A 300 -5.32 -44.56 14.59
N VAL A 301 -5.85 -45.54 15.31
CA VAL A 301 -5.16 -46.78 15.64
C VAL A 301 -5.65 -47.91 14.74
N VAL A 302 -4.73 -48.51 13.98
CA VAL A 302 -5.01 -49.65 13.08
C VAL A 302 -4.19 -50.85 13.51
N TYR A 303 -4.87 -51.91 13.93
CA TYR A 303 -4.25 -53.20 14.21
C TYR A 303 -4.10 -54.01 12.92
N PHE A 304 -3.16 -54.97 12.90
CA PHE A 304 -2.97 -55.86 11.76
C PHE A 304 -2.96 -57.32 12.19
N HIS A 305 -3.75 -58.15 11.51
CA HIS A 305 -3.59 -59.60 11.54
C HIS A 305 -3.05 -60.06 10.18
N GLY A 306 -1.72 -60.23 10.10
CA GLY A 306 -1.02 -60.38 8.82
C GLY A 306 -1.17 -59.13 7.96
N LYS A 307 -1.72 -59.28 6.74
CA LYS A 307 -1.97 -58.16 5.80
C LYS A 307 -3.35 -57.51 5.97
N ARG A 308 -4.15 -57.93 6.95
CA ARG A 308 -5.53 -57.47 7.13
C ARG A 308 -5.57 -56.31 8.14
N PRO A 309 -5.98 -55.09 7.74
CA PRO A 309 -6.12 -53.98 8.66
C PRO A 309 -7.41 -54.12 9.49
N LEU A 310 -7.31 -53.85 10.78
CA LEU A 310 -8.39 -53.87 11.76
C LEU A 310 -8.42 -52.49 12.43
N TYR A 311 -9.32 -51.63 11.97
CA TYR A 311 -9.48 -50.28 12.50
C TYR A 311 -10.13 -50.32 13.88
N ASN A 312 -9.62 -49.52 14.82
CA ASN A 312 -10.18 -49.45 16.17
C ASN A 312 -11.56 -48.77 16.20
N THR A 313 -11.78 -47.76 15.35
CA THR A 313 -13.08 -47.09 15.21
C THR A 313 -13.85 -47.57 13.98
N GLY A 314 -15.17 -47.72 14.14
CA GLY A 314 -16.11 -47.97 13.05
C GLY A 314 -16.69 -46.67 12.48
N GLY A 315 -17.07 -46.67 11.20
CA GLY A 315 -17.78 -45.55 10.58
C GLY A 315 -17.34 -45.26 9.15
N ASP A 316 -17.88 -44.18 8.58
CA ASP A 316 -17.49 -43.72 7.25
C ASP A 316 -16.07 -43.11 7.28
N ARG A 317 -15.16 -43.70 6.51
CA ARG A 317 -13.75 -43.30 6.48
C ARG A 317 -13.54 -41.85 6.06
N ILE A 318 -14.34 -41.33 5.13
CA ILE A 318 -14.18 -39.95 4.64
C ILE A 318 -14.65 -38.98 5.72
N ARG A 319 -15.79 -39.26 6.35
CA ARG A 319 -16.31 -38.49 7.49
C ARG A 319 -15.33 -38.47 8.66
N GLN A 320 -14.81 -39.63 9.04
CA GLN A 320 -13.83 -39.73 10.14
C GLN A 320 -12.56 -38.94 9.84
N LEU A 321 -12.05 -39.02 8.60
CA LEU A 321 -10.91 -38.20 8.18
C LEU A 321 -11.19 -36.70 8.38
N TRP A 322 -12.39 -36.21 8.04
CA TRP A 322 -12.69 -34.77 8.18
C TRP A 322 -12.79 -34.33 9.62
N LEU A 323 -13.46 -35.11 10.47
CA LEU A 323 -13.55 -34.83 11.90
C LEU A 323 -12.16 -34.69 12.52
N ARG A 324 -11.24 -35.59 12.15
CA ARG A 324 -9.87 -35.57 12.66
C ARG A 324 -9.04 -34.42 12.10
N LEU A 325 -9.26 -34.02 10.84
CA LEU A 325 -8.62 -32.83 10.30
C LEU A 325 -9.12 -31.57 11.01
N ILE A 326 -10.42 -31.43 11.25
CA ILE A 326 -10.96 -30.30 12.01
C ILE A 326 -10.37 -30.26 13.42
N ASP A 327 -10.30 -31.40 14.09
CA ASP A 327 -9.69 -31.52 15.42
C ASP A 327 -8.20 -31.13 15.40
N GLN A 328 -7.44 -31.69 14.45
CA GLN A 328 -6.00 -31.44 14.30
C GLN A 328 -5.67 -29.97 14.00
N TYR A 329 -6.39 -29.35 13.06
CA TYR A 329 -6.11 -27.97 12.63
C TYR A 329 -6.81 -26.92 13.48
N ASN A 330 -7.77 -27.33 14.33
CA ASN A 330 -8.52 -26.50 15.27
C ASN A 330 -8.93 -25.11 14.70
N PRO A 331 -9.70 -25.07 13.59
CA PRO A 331 -10.05 -23.82 12.92
C PRO A 331 -10.75 -22.82 13.83
N GLN A 332 -11.61 -23.30 14.74
CA GLN A 332 -12.30 -22.44 15.72
C GLN A 332 -11.31 -21.82 16.71
N GLY A 333 -10.38 -22.60 17.25
CA GLY A 333 -9.35 -22.07 18.14
C GLY A 333 -8.46 -21.02 17.47
N VAL A 334 -8.16 -21.18 16.17
CA VAL A 334 -7.39 -20.17 15.42
C VAL A 334 -8.20 -18.88 15.21
N VAL A 335 -9.51 -18.99 14.98
CA VAL A 335 -10.42 -17.83 14.94
C VAL A 335 -10.43 -17.11 16.29
N ASP A 336 -10.54 -17.84 17.39
CA ASP A 336 -10.53 -17.27 18.74
C ASP A 336 -9.19 -16.57 19.04
N ASP A 337 -8.08 -17.13 18.55
CA ASP A 337 -6.74 -16.56 18.67
C ASP A 337 -6.59 -15.24 17.90
N TYR A 338 -7.15 -15.18 16.69
CA TYR A 338 -7.20 -13.96 15.89
C TYR A 338 -7.97 -12.85 16.63
N LEU A 339 -9.14 -13.16 17.17
CA LEU A 339 -9.97 -12.22 17.93
C LEU A 339 -9.27 -11.77 19.22
N ALA A 340 -8.63 -12.70 19.94
CA ALA A 340 -7.86 -12.38 21.13
C ALA A 340 -6.68 -11.45 20.83
N MET A 341 -6.03 -11.62 19.68
CA MET A 341 -4.94 -10.74 19.25
C MET A 341 -5.44 -9.32 18.96
N HIS A 342 -6.55 -9.18 18.22
CA HIS A 342 -7.15 -7.88 17.97
C HIS A 342 -7.62 -7.19 19.25
N ALA A 343 -8.21 -7.94 20.19
CA ALA A 343 -8.55 -7.42 21.50
C ALA A 343 -7.32 -6.88 22.25
N PHE A 344 -6.16 -7.53 22.11
CA PHE A 344 -4.92 -7.04 22.72
C PHE A 344 -4.35 -5.81 22.01
N ILE A 345 -4.46 -5.72 20.68
CA ILE A 345 -4.12 -4.49 19.95
C ILE A 345 -4.98 -3.32 20.46
N ILE A 346 -6.29 -3.53 20.61
CA ILE A 346 -7.22 -2.52 21.15
C ILE A 346 -6.80 -2.11 22.57
N GLU A 347 -6.49 -3.08 23.43
CA GLU A 347 -5.99 -2.81 24.79
C GLU A 347 -4.74 -1.90 24.77
N ILE A 348 -3.78 -2.16 23.89
CA ILE A 348 -2.58 -1.30 23.75
C ILE A 348 -2.97 0.10 23.26
N LEU A 349 -3.89 0.20 22.31
CA LEU A 349 -4.38 1.49 21.81
C LEU A 349 -5.10 2.31 22.89
N ASP A 350 -5.81 1.66 23.81
CA ASP A 350 -6.49 2.32 24.94
C ASP A 350 -5.52 2.87 26.00
N HIS A 351 -4.24 2.48 25.94
CA HIS A 351 -3.18 3.05 26.79
C HIS A 351 -2.54 4.30 26.17
N LEU A 352 -2.83 4.62 24.91
CA LEU A 352 -2.37 5.84 24.25
C LEU A 352 -3.27 7.04 24.61
N THR A 353 -2.73 8.25 24.52
CA THR A 353 -3.55 9.46 24.57
C THR A 353 -4.51 9.49 23.36
N PRO A 354 -5.70 10.11 23.46
CA PRO A 354 -6.68 10.11 22.38
C PRO A 354 -6.13 10.57 21.02
N SER A 355 -5.29 11.62 21.02
CA SER A 355 -4.65 12.10 19.80
C SER A 355 -3.73 11.06 19.17
N ASN A 356 -2.92 10.35 19.95
CA ASN A 356 -1.96 9.39 19.41
C ASN A 356 -2.63 8.08 19.02
N ARG A 357 -3.69 7.68 19.73
CA ARG A 357 -4.57 6.59 19.32
C ARG A 357 -5.15 6.85 17.94
N ASN A 358 -5.70 8.05 17.70
CA ASN A 358 -6.27 8.41 16.41
C ASN A 358 -5.20 8.40 15.32
N THR A 359 -4.05 9.03 15.57
CA THR A 359 -2.92 9.03 14.62
C THR A 359 -2.48 7.61 14.26
N LEU A 360 -2.27 6.73 15.25
CA LEU A 360 -1.88 5.35 15.00
C LEU A 360 -2.98 4.58 14.25
N GLY A 361 -4.25 4.80 14.59
CA GLY A 361 -5.39 4.21 13.90
C GLY A 361 -5.43 4.58 12.41
N PHE A 362 -5.20 5.85 12.07
CA PHE A 362 -5.11 6.28 10.67
C PHE A 362 -3.97 5.60 9.92
N ILE A 363 -2.78 5.56 10.53
CA ILE A 363 -1.61 4.94 9.88
C ILE A 363 -1.80 3.44 9.73
N MET A 364 -2.40 2.77 10.71
CA MET A 364 -2.71 1.34 10.66
C MET A 364 -3.59 0.98 9.46
N GLY A 365 -4.49 1.89 9.04
CA GLY A 365 -5.36 1.73 7.87
C GLY A 365 -4.79 2.24 6.55
N GLU A 366 -3.64 2.91 6.55
CA GLU A 366 -3.03 3.47 5.34
C GLU A 366 -1.99 2.50 4.75
N SER A 367 -2.07 2.25 3.45
CA SER A 367 -1.16 1.37 2.71
C SER A 367 0.22 1.99 2.48
N GLN A 368 0.24 3.31 2.27
CA GLN A 368 1.43 4.09 1.92
C GLN A 368 1.54 5.36 2.78
N PRO A 369 1.69 5.21 4.11
CA PRO A 369 1.81 6.36 4.99
C PRO A 369 3.05 7.20 4.67
N GLY A 370 2.91 8.50 4.86
CA GLY A 370 3.98 9.48 4.77
C GLY A 370 4.73 9.64 6.08
N TRP A 371 6.03 9.86 6.01
CA TRP A 371 6.90 10.23 7.13
C TRP A 371 7.63 11.54 6.85
N ASP A 372 7.37 12.55 7.66
CA ASP A 372 8.11 13.82 7.62
C ASP A 372 9.41 13.70 8.42
N ASN A 373 10.54 13.76 7.73
CA ASN A 373 11.83 13.59 8.39
C ASN A 373 12.25 14.77 9.27
N LYS A 374 11.72 15.98 9.04
CA LYS A 374 12.01 17.18 9.82
C LYS A 374 11.15 17.22 11.09
N ARG A 375 9.83 17.06 10.95
CA ARG A 375 8.86 17.09 12.06
C ARG A 375 8.79 15.78 12.84
N LYS A 376 9.25 14.66 12.27
CA LYS A 376 9.18 13.31 12.86
C LYS A 376 7.74 12.91 13.16
N ILE A 377 6.86 13.13 12.18
CA ILE A 377 5.43 12.81 12.25
C ILE A 377 5.03 11.96 11.05
N TYR A 378 3.94 11.22 11.22
CA TYR A 378 3.26 10.54 10.13
C TYR A 378 2.18 11.41 9.52
N GLY A 379 1.81 11.11 8.27
CA GLY A 379 0.70 11.72 7.57
C GLY A 379 0.11 10.80 6.51
N ILE A 380 -1.15 11.06 6.14
CA ILE A 380 -1.75 10.51 4.93
C ILE A 380 -1.54 11.56 3.84
N LEU A 381 -0.88 11.18 2.75
CA LEU A 381 -0.40 12.13 1.74
C LEU A 381 -1.23 12.17 0.46
N PHE A 382 -1.97 11.09 0.18
CA PHE A 382 -2.69 10.90 -1.07
C PHE A 382 -4.05 10.26 -0.78
N PRO A 383 -5.05 10.48 -1.64
CA PRO A 383 -6.28 9.71 -1.58
C PRO A 383 -6.01 8.24 -1.92
N GLU A 384 -6.88 7.33 -1.47
CA GLU A 384 -6.80 5.89 -1.80
C GLU A 384 -6.98 5.62 -3.30
N VAL A 385 -7.51 6.58 -4.06
CA VAL A 385 -7.77 6.45 -5.49
C VAL A 385 -6.63 7.04 -6.32
N VAL A 386 -6.19 6.28 -7.31
CA VAL A 386 -5.25 6.79 -8.33
C VAL A 386 -6.05 7.35 -9.50
N SER A 387 -6.07 8.67 -9.62
CA SER A 387 -6.64 9.35 -10.79
C SER A 387 -5.60 9.42 -11.91
N THR A 388 -5.97 8.90 -13.09
CA THR A 388 -5.17 9.06 -14.32
C THR A 388 -6.05 9.51 -15.47
N SER A 389 -5.47 10.19 -16.44
CA SER A 389 -6.17 10.58 -17.66
C SER A 389 -5.38 10.17 -18.88
N VAL A 390 -6.07 9.72 -19.93
CA VAL A 390 -5.45 9.40 -21.22
C VAL A 390 -6.10 10.31 -22.25
N PHE A 391 -5.40 11.38 -22.64
CA PHE A 391 -5.87 12.32 -23.65
C PHE A 391 -4.87 12.37 -24.81
N GLY A 392 -5.36 12.15 -26.03
CA GLY A 392 -4.56 12.28 -27.25
C GLY A 392 -3.56 11.14 -27.48
N GLU A 393 -2.62 11.39 -28.38
CA GLU A 393 -1.51 10.47 -28.66
C GLU A 393 -0.37 10.77 -27.67
N LEU A 394 -0.33 9.98 -26.58
CA LEU A 394 0.74 10.05 -25.59
C LEU A 394 2.00 9.38 -26.15
N ARG A 395 3.13 10.09 -26.12
CA ARG A 395 4.45 9.55 -26.47
C ARG A 395 5.35 9.63 -25.26
N TYR A 396 5.74 8.47 -24.73
CA TYR A 396 6.60 8.42 -23.56
C TYR A 396 8.06 8.59 -23.95
N ASP A 397 8.84 9.26 -23.10
CA ASP A 397 10.26 9.50 -23.29
C ASP A 397 11.08 8.21 -23.51
N TRP A 398 10.70 7.10 -22.87
CA TRP A 398 11.33 5.79 -23.03
C TRP A 398 10.94 5.05 -24.33
N GLN A 399 9.95 5.56 -25.09
CA GLN A 399 9.53 4.99 -26.37
C GLN A 399 10.23 5.65 -27.57
N LEU A 400 10.82 6.83 -27.36
CA LEU A 400 11.45 7.62 -28.43
C LEU A 400 12.64 6.86 -29.03
N ARG A 401 12.72 6.86 -30.36
CA ARG A 401 13.85 6.25 -31.09
C ARG A 401 14.74 7.33 -31.69
N ALA A 402 16.05 7.19 -31.51
CA ALA A 402 17.00 7.91 -32.34
C ALA A 402 16.85 7.35 -33.76
N GLY A 403 16.49 8.20 -34.71
CA GLY A 403 16.30 7.84 -36.11
C GLY A 403 17.57 7.38 -36.81
#